data_AF-A0A8H7BRR8-F1
#
_entry.id   AF-A0A8H7BRR8-F1
#
_cell.length_a   1.000
_cell.length_b   1.000
_cell.length_c   1.000
_cell.angle_alpha   90.00
_cell.angle_beta   90.00
_cell.angle_gamma   90.00
#
_symmetry.space_group_name_H-M   'P 1'
#
loop_
_entity.id
_entity.type
_entity.pdbx_description
1 polymer ?
#
loop_
_entity_poly.entity_id
_entity_poly.type
_entity_poly.pdbx_seq_one_letter_code
_entity_poly.pdbx_strand_id
1 'polypeptide(L)'
;MFRRLTQNSLRRIFTSEQNLNEWQKVIATKKIVEHDKISASQFNLMGNTLNDPFYNHGKLPAEGTELPPAWHLAYFPPRVPENALSPDGFEKEWQPPQFPHRMWAGGELQWNPKNPLRVGDHAKMESAIRDVQFRPGGRRGDSLFIYVDKHMSNERGWAATESRCWVYVKDNGNDDKSKKAAPKKDPLSAGDTKIK
;
A
#
# COMPACT_ATOMS: atom_id res chain seq x y z
N MET A 1 43.99 38.45 -1.30
CA MET A 1 42.59 38.92 -1.42
C MET A 1 41.82 37.97 -2.32
N PHE A 2 41.20 36.91 -1.78
CA PHE A 2 40.21 36.11 -2.50
C PHE A 2 39.13 35.69 -1.50
N ARG A 3 37.92 36.23 -1.70
CA ARG A 3 36.76 36.07 -0.83
C ARG A 3 36.21 34.65 -0.92
N ARG A 4 35.91 34.05 0.24
CA ARG A 4 35.01 32.90 0.37
C ARG A 4 33.66 33.25 -0.25
N LEU A 5 33.22 32.50 -1.25
CA LEU A 5 31.81 32.47 -1.65
C LEU A 5 31.12 31.45 -0.75
N THR A 6 30.27 31.93 0.15
CA THR A 6 29.42 31.10 1.00
C THR A 6 28.41 30.35 0.14
N GLN A 7 28.39 29.02 0.25
CA GLN A 7 27.27 28.17 -0.18
C GLN A 7 26.01 28.57 0.62
N ASN A 8 25.31 29.59 0.16
CA ASN A 8 24.04 29.99 0.74
C ASN A 8 23.20 30.69 -0.34
N SER A 9 22.71 29.91 -1.31
CA SER A 9 21.62 30.38 -2.17
C SER A 9 20.91 29.19 -2.80
N LEU A 10 19.58 29.18 -2.67
CA LEU A 10 18.58 28.29 -3.30
C LEU A 10 18.04 27.13 -2.45
N ARG A 11 17.76 27.37 -1.16
CA ARG A 11 16.53 26.80 -0.58
C ARG A 11 15.38 27.74 -0.94
N ARG A 12 14.69 27.48 -2.06
CA ARG A 12 13.36 28.07 -2.28
C ARG A 12 12.45 27.49 -1.20
N ILE A 13 12.10 28.31 -0.21
CA ILE A 13 11.08 28.00 0.79
C ILE A 13 9.75 28.11 0.06
N PHE A 14 9.34 27.03 -0.60
CA PHE A 14 7.95 26.90 -1.04
C PHE A 14 7.08 26.74 0.21
N THR A 15 5.92 27.40 0.24
CA THR A 15 4.92 27.13 1.29
C THR A 15 4.44 25.68 1.20
N SER A 16 3.95 25.11 2.31
CA SER A 16 3.46 23.73 2.32
C SER A 16 2.38 23.46 1.28
N GLU A 17 1.53 24.45 1.00
CA GLU A 17 0.47 24.37 -0.01
C GLU A 17 1.00 24.45 -1.45
N GLN A 18 1.97 25.33 -1.71
CA GLN A 18 2.61 25.40 -3.03
C GLN A 18 3.35 24.10 -3.35
N ASN A 19 4.01 23.51 -2.36
CA ASN A 19 4.69 22.22 -2.51
C ASN A 19 3.68 21.09 -2.80
N LEU A 20 2.53 21.10 -2.13
CA LEU A 20 1.50 20.09 -2.34
C LEU A 20 0.86 20.17 -3.74
N ASN A 21 0.54 21.38 -4.21
CA ASN A 21 -0.05 21.57 -5.55
C ASN A 21 0.91 21.13 -6.66
N GLU A 22 2.20 21.47 -6.56
CA GLU A 22 3.20 21.02 -7.53
C GLU A 22 3.39 19.49 -7.48
N TRP A 23 3.43 18.91 -6.28
CA TRP A 23 3.48 17.45 -6.12
C TRP A 23 2.25 16.77 -6.75
N GLN A 24 1.04 17.31 -6.57
CA GLN A 24 -0.18 16.79 -7.19
C GLN A 24 -0.11 16.80 -8.72
N LYS A 25 0.47 17.84 -9.33
CA LYS A 25 0.67 17.89 -10.79
C LYS A 25 1.63 16.80 -11.26
N VAL A 26 2.73 16.57 -10.53
CA VAL A 26 3.71 15.54 -10.86
C VAL A 26 3.08 14.16 -10.85
N ILE A 27 2.43 13.80 -9.75
CA ILE A 27 1.85 12.45 -9.57
C ILE A 27 0.63 12.19 -10.48
N ALA A 28 -0.12 13.22 -10.88
CA ALA A 28 -1.27 13.08 -11.78
C ALA A 28 -0.89 12.55 -13.17
N THR A 29 0.35 12.81 -13.60
CA THR A 29 0.87 12.31 -14.90
C THR A 29 1.62 10.99 -14.77
N LYS A 30 1.89 10.57 -13.53
CA LYS A 30 2.76 9.44 -13.23
C LYS A 30 2.03 8.11 -13.48
N LYS A 31 2.71 7.21 -14.17
CA LYS A 31 2.30 5.81 -14.36
C LYS A 31 3.47 4.91 -14.02
N ILE A 32 3.18 3.85 -13.28
CA ILE A 32 4.17 2.83 -12.92
C ILE A 32 3.75 1.55 -13.59
N VAL A 33 4.68 0.94 -14.32
CA VAL A 33 4.46 -0.34 -14.98
C VAL A 33 5.40 -1.35 -14.36
N GLU A 34 4.83 -2.41 -13.81
CA GLU A 34 5.57 -3.50 -13.18
C GLU A 34 5.25 -4.80 -13.90
N HIS A 35 6.24 -5.66 -13.98
CA HIS A 35 6.12 -6.99 -14.58
C HIS A 35 6.52 -8.04 -13.55
N ASP A 36 5.77 -9.13 -13.52
CA ASP A 36 6.08 -10.27 -12.67
C ASP A 36 5.63 -11.56 -13.35
N LYS A 37 6.23 -12.68 -12.95
CA LYS A 37 5.74 -14.00 -13.30
C LYS A 37 4.94 -14.54 -12.13
N ILE A 38 3.75 -15.07 -12.41
CA ILE A 38 2.96 -15.78 -11.39
C ILE A 38 3.66 -17.12 -11.10
N SER A 39 4.62 -17.10 -10.19
CA SER A 39 5.45 -18.26 -9.87
C SER A 39 4.75 -19.27 -8.97
N ALA A 40 4.94 -20.56 -9.25
CA ALA A 40 4.41 -21.65 -8.44
C ALA A 40 4.94 -21.61 -6.99
N SER A 41 6.17 -21.12 -6.79
CA SER A 41 6.77 -20.99 -5.46
C SER A 41 6.03 -19.95 -4.63
N GLN A 42 5.84 -18.72 -5.14
CA GLN A 42 5.14 -17.66 -4.41
C GLN A 42 3.69 -18.06 -4.11
N PHE A 43 3.03 -18.71 -5.07
CA PHE A 43 1.71 -19.30 -4.88
C PHE A 43 1.69 -20.25 -3.69
N ASN A 44 2.60 -21.22 -3.65
CA ASN A 44 2.60 -22.22 -2.60
C ASN A 44 2.92 -21.60 -1.22
N LEU A 45 3.88 -20.67 -1.17
CA LEU A 45 4.18 -19.93 0.05
C LEU A 45 2.96 -19.14 0.56
N MET A 46 2.19 -18.53 -0.34
CA MET A 46 0.91 -17.90 0.03
C MET A 46 -0.08 -18.91 0.60
N GLY A 47 -0.28 -20.05 -0.06
CA GLY A 47 -1.15 -21.12 0.43
C GLY A 47 -0.77 -21.62 1.81
N ASN A 48 0.53 -21.83 2.06
CA ASN A 48 1.04 -22.20 3.38
C ASN A 48 0.82 -21.08 4.41
N THR A 49 1.07 -19.83 4.04
CA THR A 49 0.91 -18.66 4.93
C THR A 49 -0.54 -18.48 5.36
N LEU A 50 -1.48 -18.64 4.44
CA LEU A 50 -2.92 -18.51 4.69
C LEU A 50 -3.55 -19.78 5.27
N ASN A 51 -2.78 -20.87 5.38
CA ASN A 51 -3.27 -22.20 5.72
C ASN A 51 -4.47 -22.61 4.83
N ASP A 52 -4.34 -22.35 3.53
CA ASP A 52 -5.38 -22.64 2.53
C ASP A 52 -5.68 -24.14 2.44
N PRO A 53 -6.95 -24.58 2.49
CA PRO A 53 -7.28 -26.01 2.60
C PRO A 53 -6.89 -26.86 1.37
N PHE A 54 -6.61 -26.24 0.22
CA PHE A 54 -6.28 -26.95 -1.02
C PHE A 54 -4.80 -26.85 -1.37
N TYR A 55 -4.14 -25.76 -0.98
CA TYR A 55 -2.82 -25.41 -1.47
C TYR A 55 -1.73 -25.31 -0.37
N ASN A 56 -2.06 -25.54 0.90
CA ASN A 56 -1.14 -25.49 2.05
C ASN A 56 -0.25 -26.75 2.22
N HIS A 57 0.36 -27.24 1.14
CA HIS A 57 1.15 -28.47 1.16
C HIS A 57 2.52 -28.30 0.51
N GLY A 58 3.48 -29.18 0.80
CA GLY A 58 4.86 -29.11 0.26
C GLY A 58 5.03 -29.45 -1.23
N LYS A 59 4.02 -29.23 -2.05
CA LYS A 59 4.04 -29.45 -3.51
C LYS A 59 3.73 -28.15 -4.23
N LEU A 60 4.52 -27.86 -5.26
CA LEU A 60 4.27 -26.74 -6.15
C LEU A 60 2.99 -27.01 -6.98
N PRO A 61 2.14 -25.99 -7.21
CA PRO A 61 1.03 -26.10 -8.15
C PRO A 61 1.55 -26.33 -9.58
N ALA A 62 0.71 -26.91 -10.42
CA ALA A 62 1.02 -27.10 -11.83
C ALA A 62 0.99 -25.78 -12.60
N GLU A 63 1.67 -25.72 -13.75
CA GLU A 63 1.50 -24.62 -14.69
C GLU A 63 0.03 -24.52 -15.12
N GLY A 64 -0.50 -23.30 -15.22
CA GLY A 64 -1.90 -23.06 -15.57
C GLY A 64 -2.88 -23.14 -14.39
N THR A 65 -2.46 -23.53 -13.18
CA THR A 65 -3.31 -23.46 -11.97
C THR A 65 -3.80 -22.02 -11.75
N GLU A 66 -5.10 -21.83 -11.57
CA GLU A 66 -5.70 -20.51 -11.32
C GLU A 66 -5.23 -19.94 -10.00
N LEU A 67 -4.84 -18.67 -10.03
CA LEU A 67 -4.50 -17.91 -8.84
C LEU A 67 -5.79 -17.57 -8.08
N PRO A 68 -5.93 -17.98 -6.80
CA PRO A 68 -7.11 -17.63 -6.03
C PRO A 68 -7.30 -16.10 -5.89
N PRO A 69 -8.54 -15.61 -5.72
CA PRO A 69 -8.82 -14.20 -5.52
C PRO A 69 -7.96 -13.60 -4.40
N ALA A 70 -7.51 -12.37 -4.61
CA ALA A 70 -6.62 -11.61 -3.72
C ALA A 70 -5.18 -12.13 -3.55
N TRP A 71 -4.82 -13.31 -4.08
CA TRP A 71 -3.45 -13.82 -3.95
C TRP A 71 -2.44 -13.05 -4.82
N HIS A 72 -2.91 -12.32 -5.82
CA HIS A 72 -2.10 -11.40 -6.62
C HIS A 72 -1.40 -10.32 -5.77
N LEU A 73 -1.86 -10.05 -4.55
CA LEU A 73 -1.22 -9.11 -3.61
C LEU A 73 0.17 -9.54 -3.16
N ALA A 74 0.52 -10.83 -3.29
CA ALA A 74 1.87 -11.34 -3.04
C ALA A 74 2.82 -11.21 -4.24
N TYR A 75 2.34 -10.68 -5.36
CA TYR A 75 3.10 -10.45 -6.58
C TYR A 75 3.27 -8.96 -6.82
N PHE A 76 4.21 -8.60 -7.70
CA PHE A 76 4.62 -7.22 -7.92
C PHE A 76 5.12 -6.51 -6.66
N PRO A 77 6.08 -7.10 -5.91
CA PRO A 77 6.69 -6.41 -4.78
C PRO A 77 7.43 -5.15 -5.29
N PRO A 78 7.33 -4.00 -4.59
CA PRO A 78 8.07 -2.79 -4.94
C PRO A 78 9.57 -3.08 -5.08
N ARG A 79 10.17 -2.64 -6.18
CA ARG A 79 11.62 -2.80 -6.43
C ARG A 79 12.44 -1.67 -5.81
N VAL A 80 12.25 -1.46 -4.51
CA VAL A 80 12.86 -0.36 -3.75
C VAL A 80 13.82 -0.92 -2.68
N PRO A 81 15.10 -0.51 -2.65
CA PRO A 81 16.03 -0.93 -1.60
C PRO A 81 15.61 -0.34 -0.24
N GLU A 82 15.97 -1.03 0.84
CA GLU A 82 15.58 -0.65 2.20
C GLU A 82 15.93 0.80 2.56
N ASN A 83 17.12 1.26 2.17
CA ASN A 83 17.58 2.63 2.43
C ASN A 83 16.76 3.72 1.71
N ALA A 84 15.93 3.36 0.74
CA ALA A 84 15.05 4.27 0.01
C ALA A 84 13.61 4.26 0.56
N LEU A 85 13.25 3.32 1.42
CA LEU A 85 11.93 3.23 2.06
C LEU A 85 11.66 4.41 3.00
N SER A 86 10.39 4.71 3.25
CA SER A 86 9.95 5.63 4.30
C SER A 86 10.28 5.08 5.70
N PRO A 87 10.24 5.92 6.75
CA PRO A 87 10.52 5.47 8.11
C PRO A 87 9.62 4.31 8.59
N ASP A 88 8.42 4.15 8.04
CA ASP A 88 7.51 3.02 8.29
C ASP A 88 7.75 1.81 7.36
N GLY A 89 8.83 1.82 6.57
CA GLY A 89 9.21 0.72 5.67
C GLY A 89 8.43 0.65 4.35
N PHE A 90 7.72 1.70 3.96
CA PHE A 90 6.89 1.73 2.75
C PHE A 90 7.58 2.42 1.57
N GLU A 91 7.13 2.15 0.34
CA GLU A 91 7.60 2.87 -0.83
C GLU A 91 7.10 4.33 -0.84
N LYS A 92 7.99 5.27 -1.21
CA LYS A 92 7.69 6.72 -1.18
C LYS A 92 6.99 7.24 -2.43
N GLU A 93 6.63 6.34 -3.33
CA GLU A 93 6.33 6.65 -4.73
C GLU A 93 5.10 7.57 -4.91
N TRP A 94 4.13 7.43 -3.99
CA TRP A 94 2.91 8.24 -3.88
C TRP A 94 2.86 9.04 -2.57
N GLN A 95 4.00 9.20 -1.88
CA GLN A 95 4.04 9.88 -0.59
C GLN A 95 3.96 11.41 -0.79
N PRO A 96 2.99 12.11 -0.16
CA PRO A 96 2.92 13.56 -0.21
C PRO A 96 4.00 14.21 0.67
N PRO A 97 4.45 15.42 0.34
CA PRO A 97 5.39 16.16 1.17
C PRO A 97 4.74 16.58 2.49
N GLN A 98 5.45 16.43 3.61
CA GLN A 98 5.06 16.92 4.95
C GLN A 98 3.89 16.17 5.65
N PHE A 99 3.58 14.94 5.22
CA PHE A 99 2.66 14.04 5.94
C PHE A 99 3.38 12.72 6.25
N PRO A 100 4.01 12.59 7.41
CA PRO A 100 4.92 11.47 7.70
C PRO A 100 4.19 10.21 8.17
N HIS A 101 2.93 10.33 8.62
CA HIS A 101 2.14 9.19 9.06
C HIS A 101 1.22 8.70 7.96
N ARG A 102 1.18 7.38 7.76
CA ARG A 102 0.38 6.74 6.72
C ARG A 102 -0.51 5.65 7.32
N MET A 103 -1.72 5.52 6.79
CA MET A 103 -2.68 4.46 7.13
C MET A 103 -3.35 3.91 5.87
N TRP A 104 -3.77 2.64 5.91
CA TRP A 104 -4.68 2.08 4.92
C TRP A 104 -6.12 2.51 5.23
N ALA A 105 -6.81 3.16 4.28
CA ALA A 105 -8.20 3.60 4.46
C ALA A 105 -9.22 2.65 3.83
N GLY A 106 -8.81 1.82 2.87
CA GLY A 106 -9.72 0.93 2.14
C GLY A 106 -9.25 0.69 0.72
N GLY A 107 -10.04 -0.07 -0.01
CA GLY A 107 -9.78 -0.38 -1.41
C GLY A 107 -10.90 -1.20 -2.03
N GLU A 108 -10.80 -1.43 -3.33
CA GLU A 108 -11.72 -2.26 -4.10
C GLU A 108 -10.90 -3.21 -4.99
N LEU A 109 -11.37 -4.44 -5.16
CA LEU A 109 -10.75 -5.45 -6.00
C LEU A 109 -11.80 -6.04 -6.94
N GLN A 110 -11.46 -6.17 -8.22
CA GLN A 110 -12.29 -6.86 -9.20
C GLN A 110 -11.44 -7.87 -9.98
N TRP A 111 -12.00 -9.06 -10.22
CA TRP A 111 -11.34 -10.13 -10.97
C TRP A 111 -12.15 -10.48 -12.20
N ASN A 112 -11.48 -10.67 -13.33
CA ASN A 112 -12.11 -11.13 -14.55
C ASN A 112 -12.29 -12.66 -14.50
N PRO A 113 -13.53 -13.18 -14.38
CA PRO A 113 -13.76 -14.62 -14.31
C PRO A 113 -13.41 -15.36 -15.61
N LYS A 114 -13.31 -14.65 -16.74
CA LYS A 114 -12.95 -15.23 -18.05
C LYS A 114 -11.45 -15.27 -18.29
N ASN A 115 -10.67 -14.51 -17.53
CA ASN A 115 -9.22 -14.46 -17.66
C ASN A 115 -8.55 -14.34 -16.28
N PRO A 116 -8.67 -15.35 -15.41
CA PRO A 116 -7.92 -15.36 -14.16
C PRO A 116 -6.41 -15.40 -14.45
N LEU A 117 -5.63 -14.80 -13.54
CA LEU A 117 -4.19 -15.02 -13.51
C LEU A 117 -3.93 -16.49 -13.17
N ARG A 118 -2.93 -17.09 -13.82
CA ARG A 118 -2.55 -18.48 -13.61
C ARG A 118 -1.06 -18.60 -13.34
N VAL A 119 -0.69 -19.65 -12.60
CA VAL A 119 0.72 -20.05 -12.46
C VAL A 119 1.33 -20.18 -13.85
N GLY A 120 2.45 -19.49 -14.06
CA GLY A 120 3.11 -19.41 -15.37
C GLY A 120 2.93 -18.08 -16.09
N ASP A 121 1.81 -17.38 -15.86
CA ASP A 121 1.50 -16.14 -16.58
C ASP A 121 2.61 -15.10 -16.37
N HIS A 122 3.05 -14.48 -17.46
CA HIS A 122 3.77 -13.21 -17.44
C HIS A 122 2.74 -12.10 -17.32
N ALA A 123 2.66 -11.48 -16.14
CA ALA A 123 1.66 -10.48 -15.82
C ALA A 123 2.28 -9.08 -15.77
N LYS A 124 1.48 -8.09 -16.16
CA LYS A 124 1.80 -6.66 -16.11
C LYS A 124 0.81 -5.97 -15.19
N MET A 125 1.30 -5.14 -14.27
CA MET A 125 0.49 -4.26 -13.43
C MET A 125 0.81 -2.80 -13.76
N GLU A 126 -0.22 -2.01 -14.07
CA GLU A 126 -0.12 -0.58 -14.34
C GLU A 126 -0.80 0.19 -13.21
N SER A 127 -0.02 0.98 -12.46
CA SER A 127 -0.51 1.80 -11.34
C SER A 127 -0.53 3.28 -11.71
N ALA A 128 -1.61 3.98 -11.36
CA ALA A 128 -1.75 5.42 -11.54
C ALA A 128 -2.63 6.03 -10.46
N ILE A 129 -2.45 7.33 -10.16
CA ILE A 129 -3.36 8.02 -9.26
C ILE A 129 -4.74 8.19 -9.93
N ARG A 130 -5.77 7.83 -9.18
CA ARG A 130 -7.17 8.11 -9.50
C ARG A 130 -7.60 9.47 -8.96
N ASP A 131 -7.27 9.74 -7.71
CA ASP A 131 -7.73 10.95 -7.01
C ASP A 131 -6.86 11.27 -5.78
N VAL A 132 -6.82 12.55 -5.41
CA VAL A 132 -6.20 13.05 -4.18
C VAL A 132 -7.13 14.04 -3.50
N GLN A 133 -7.54 13.72 -2.28
CA GLN A 133 -8.46 14.56 -1.51
C GLN A 133 -7.80 15.09 -0.25
N PHE A 134 -7.68 16.42 -0.15
CA PHE A 134 -7.23 17.08 1.07
C PHE A 134 -8.41 17.29 2.03
N ARG A 135 -8.24 16.89 3.29
CA ARG A 135 -9.22 17.05 4.36
C ARG A 135 -8.57 17.75 5.56
N PRO A 136 -8.68 19.08 5.67
CA PRO A 136 -8.11 19.83 6.78
C PRO A 136 -8.91 19.63 8.07
N GLY A 137 -8.25 19.83 9.22
CA GLY A 137 -8.92 19.94 10.53
C GLY A 137 -9.62 18.68 11.04
N GLY A 138 -9.22 17.49 10.56
CA GLY A 138 -9.74 16.22 11.07
C GLY A 138 -9.35 15.96 12.53
N ARG A 139 -9.94 14.92 13.14
CA ARG A 139 -9.65 14.53 14.55
C ARG A 139 -8.16 14.34 14.84
N ARG A 140 -7.39 13.86 13.85
CA ARG A 140 -5.94 13.66 13.94
C ARG A 140 -5.13 14.76 13.23
N GLY A 141 -5.79 15.82 12.78
CA GLY A 141 -5.19 16.87 11.96
C GLY A 141 -5.54 16.80 10.49
N ASP A 142 -4.82 17.62 9.74
CA ASP A 142 -4.91 17.65 8.28
C ASP A 142 -4.55 16.28 7.71
N SER A 143 -5.36 15.81 6.76
CA SER A 143 -5.19 14.50 6.15
C SER A 143 -5.27 14.59 4.63
N LEU A 144 -4.48 13.78 3.92
CA LEU A 144 -4.63 13.53 2.50
C LEU A 144 -5.06 12.09 2.24
N PHE A 145 -6.13 11.93 1.48
CA PHE A 145 -6.56 10.65 0.95
C PHE A 145 -6.03 10.52 -0.47
N ILE A 146 -5.25 9.48 -0.72
CA ILE A 146 -4.63 9.22 -2.02
C ILE A 146 -5.19 7.90 -2.55
N TYR A 147 -5.86 7.97 -3.68
CA TYR A 147 -6.44 6.83 -4.37
C TYR A 147 -5.56 6.45 -5.57
N VAL A 148 -5.10 5.20 -5.59
CA VAL A 148 -4.27 4.65 -6.66
C VAL A 148 -4.99 3.45 -7.26
N ASP A 149 -5.21 3.49 -8.57
CA ASP A 149 -5.74 2.36 -9.31
C ASP A 149 -4.61 1.55 -9.92
N LYS A 150 -4.82 0.24 -9.97
CA LYS A 150 -3.91 -0.79 -10.46
C LYS A 150 -4.66 -1.67 -11.44
N HIS A 151 -4.14 -1.79 -12.65
CA HIS A 151 -4.72 -2.61 -13.71
C HIS A 151 -3.76 -3.75 -14.01
N MET A 152 -4.24 -4.99 -13.86
CA MET A 152 -3.45 -6.19 -14.09
C MET A 152 -3.90 -6.88 -15.37
N SER A 153 -2.93 -7.28 -16.18
CA SER A 153 -3.14 -7.96 -17.46
C SER A 153 -2.10 -9.04 -17.70
N ASN A 154 -2.42 -9.99 -18.55
CA ASN A 154 -1.50 -10.99 -19.10
C ASN A 154 -1.64 -10.98 -20.64
N GLU A 155 -1.05 -11.96 -21.32
CA GLU A 155 -1.12 -12.08 -22.79
C GLU A 155 -2.55 -12.22 -23.33
N ARG A 156 -3.51 -12.63 -22.50
CA ARG A 156 -4.93 -12.80 -22.86
C ARG A 156 -5.77 -11.54 -22.58
N GLY A 157 -5.17 -10.48 -22.03
CA GLY A 157 -5.82 -9.21 -21.73
C GLY A 157 -6.01 -8.94 -20.24
N TRP A 158 -7.02 -8.14 -19.89
CA TRP A 158 -7.31 -7.75 -18.50
C TRP A 158 -7.67 -8.95 -17.63
N ALA A 159 -7.06 -9.03 -16.45
CA ALA A 159 -7.23 -10.12 -15.50
C ALA A 159 -7.81 -9.63 -14.15
N ALA A 160 -7.34 -8.49 -13.64
CA ALA A 160 -7.85 -7.92 -12.38
C ALA A 160 -7.67 -6.40 -12.33
N THR A 161 -8.48 -5.73 -11.51
CA THR A 161 -8.24 -4.34 -11.10
C THR A 161 -8.22 -4.24 -9.58
N GLU A 162 -7.46 -3.27 -9.09
CA GLU A 162 -7.36 -2.93 -7.67
C GLU A 162 -7.36 -1.41 -7.51
N SER A 163 -8.15 -0.88 -6.59
CA SER A 163 -8.05 0.50 -6.11
C SER A 163 -7.62 0.50 -4.66
N ARG A 164 -6.60 1.30 -4.30
CA ARG A 164 -6.12 1.46 -2.92
C ARG A 164 -6.31 2.89 -2.46
N CYS A 165 -6.75 3.06 -1.22
CA CYS A 165 -6.83 4.35 -0.55
C CYS A 165 -5.85 4.40 0.62
N TRP A 166 -4.89 5.32 0.55
CA TRP A 166 -3.98 5.65 1.63
C TRP A 166 -4.39 6.97 2.27
N VAL A 167 -4.37 7.03 3.61
CA VAL A 167 -4.47 8.30 4.33
C VAL A 167 -3.09 8.69 4.83
N TYR A 168 -2.66 9.89 4.48
CA TYR A 168 -1.48 10.52 5.04
C TYR A 168 -1.90 11.61 6.01
N VAL A 169 -1.36 11.61 7.22
CA VAL A 169 -1.71 12.55 8.30
C VAL A 169 -0.50 13.43 8.61
N LYS A 170 -0.75 14.73 8.77
CA LYS A 170 0.28 15.72 9.12
C LYS A 170 0.67 15.59 10.59
N ASP A 171 1.93 15.82 10.90
CA ASP A 171 2.36 15.96 12.29
C ASP A 171 1.78 17.23 12.88
N ASN A 172 0.93 17.06 13.90
CA ASN A 172 0.39 18.17 14.67
C ASN A 172 1.17 18.42 15.97
N GLY A 173 2.28 17.71 16.21
CA GLY A 173 3.09 17.81 17.43
C GLY A 173 2.33 17.45 18.72
N ASN A 174 1.18 16.77 18.61
CA ASN A 174 0.25 16.53 19.70
C ASN A 174 0.03 15.03 19.99
N ASP A 175 1.03 14.20 19.69
CA ASP A 175 1.01 12.74 19.89
C ASP A 175 0.87 12.31 21.37
N ASP A 176 0.81 13.25 22.31
CA ASP A 176 0.76 12.95 23.75
C ASP A 176 -0.61 13.21 24.43
N LYS A 177 -1.73 13.29 23.69
CA LYS A 177 -3.06 13.44 24.34
C LYS A 177 -4.17 12.51 23.86
N SER A 178 -3.85 11.36 23.26
CA SER A 178 -4.81 10.24 23.30
C SER A 178 -4.78 9.62 24.68
N LYS A 179 -5.68 10.09 25.56
CA LYS A 179 -6.04 9.47 26.83
C LYS A 179 -5.95 7.95 26.70
N LYS A 180 -5.13 7.30 27.53
CA LYS A 180 -5.14 5.85 27.76
C LYS A 180 -6.60 5.43 27.96
N ALA A 181 -7.22 4.82 26.96
CA ALA A 181 -8.45 4.08 27.20
C ALA A 181 -8.04 2.92 28.11
N ALA A 182 -8.54 2.93 29.35
CA ALA A 182 -8.34 1.81 30.26
C ALA A 182 -8.78 0.52 29.55
N PRO A 183 -8.07 -0.60 29.71
CA PRO A 183 -8.49 -1.86 29.13
C PRO A 183 -9.92 -2.15 29.61
N LYS A 184 -10.85 -2.34 28.66
CA LYS A 184 -12.19 -2.84 28.99
C LYS A 184 -12.00 -4.21 29.64
N LYS A 185 -12.58 -4.41 30.82
CA LYS A 185 -12.63 -5.72 31.48
C LYS A 185 -13.29 -6.72 30.51
N ASP A 186 -12.67 -7.88 30.36
CA ASP A 186 -13.22 -8.98 29.56
C ASP A 186 -14.58 -9.42 30.10
N PRO A 187 -15.62 -9.57 29.24
CA PRO A 187 -16.93 -10.05 29.69
C PRO A 187 -16.96 -11.55 30.02
N LEU A 188 -15.85 -12.28 29.88
CA LEU A 188 -15.82 -13.75 29.92
C LEU A 188 -15.28 -14.36 31.22
N SER A 189 -15.06 -13.59 32.28
CA SER A 189 -14.66 -14.14 33.60
C SER A 189 -15.84 -14.35 34.57
N ALA A 190 -16.96 -14.91 34.10
CA ALA A 190 -18.04 -15.36 34.98
C ALA A 190 -18.56 -16.71 34.47
N GLY A 191 -18.12 -17.77 35.15
CA GLY A 191 -18.52 -19.14 34.83
C GLY A 191 -17.97 -20.11 35.87
N ASP A 192 -18.43 -19.98 37.11
CA ASP A 192 -18.28 -21.02 38.14
C ASP A 192 -18.89 -22.32 37.63
N THR A 193 -18.06 -23.33 37.38
CA THR A 193 -18.53 -24.72 37.27
C THR A 193 -17.95 -25.51 38.42
N LYS A 194 -18.70 -25.58 39.53
CA LYS A 194 -18.52 -26.62 40.54
C LYS A 194 -18.93 -27.95 39.91
N ILE A 195 -17.96 -28.82 39.68
CA ILE A 195 -18.21 -30.23 39.37
C ILE A 195 -18.49 -30.93 40.71
N LYS A 196 -19.68 -31.50 40.84
CA LYS A 196 -20.00 -32.58 41.79
C LYS A 196 -19.90 -33.89 41.04
#